data_AF-A0A0Q5X9L7-F1
#
_entry.id   AF-A0A0Q5X9L7-F1
#
_cell.length_a   1.000
_cell.length_b   1.000
_cell.length_c   1.000
_cell.angle_alpha   90.00
_cell.angle_beta   90.00
_cell.angle_gamma   90.00
#
_symmetry.space_group_name_H-M   'P 1'
#
loop_
_entity.id
_entity.type
_entity.pdbx_description
1 polymer ?
#
loop_
_entity_poly.entity_id
_entity_poly.type
_entity_poly.pdbx_seq_one_letter_code
_entity_poly.pdbx_strand_id
1 'polypeptide(L)'
;MSEQMDRAKAFIDALPDGDLVVVAATNDVARWLANGIRERRGLSAARRCEVIGIRNRSSAAKLIGRLGRVILHDSFVSHARPEVRAEVERLMHGINVMDGAGDAT
;
A
#
# COMPACT_ATOMS: atom_id res chain seq x y z
N MET A 1 14.89 -1.64 18.70
CA MET A 1 14.35 -2.57 17.68
C MET A 1 12.86 -2.87 17.90
N SER A 2 12.35 -2.89 19.13
CA SER A 2 10.94 -3.21 19.45
C SER A 2 9.92 -2.19 18.91
N GLU A 3 10.24 -0.89 18.90
CA GLU A 3 9.29 0.17 18.50
C GLU A 3 8.91 0.13 17.00
N GLN A 4 9.84 -0.21 16.12
CA GLN A 4 9.54 -0.32 14.68
C GLN A 4 8.64 -1.52 14.39
N MET A 5 8.86 -2.64 15.08
CA MET A 5 7.97 -3.81 15.00
C MET A 5 6.58 -3.49 15.56
N ASP A 6 6.48 -2.72 16.65
CA ASP A 6 5.20 -2.39 17.27
C ASP A 6 4.36 -1.45 16.38
N ARG A 7 5.00 -0.40 15.82
CA ARG A 7 4.34 0.50 14.87
C ARG A 7 3.82 -0.20 13.63
N ALA A 8 4.59 -1.14 13.09
CA ALA A 8 4.17 -1.86 11.91
C ALA A 8 3.07 -2.89 12.20
N LYS A 9 3.03 -3.48 13.40
CA LYS A 9 1.88 -4.28 13.85
C LYS A 9 0.63 -3.41 13.98
N ALA A 10 0.74 -2.26 14.65
CA ALA A 10 -0.36 -1.32 14.79
C ALA A 10 -0.87 -0.84 13.42
N PHE A 11 0.02 -0.61 12.46
CA PHE A 11 -0.37 -0.30 11.07
C PHE A 11 -1.20 -1.43 10.44
N ILE A 12 -0.73 -2.68 10.52
CA ILE A 12 -1.46 -3.85 9.98
C ILE A 12 -2.85 -3.98 10.63
N ASP A 13 -2.93 -3.80 11.94
CA ASP A 13 -4.18 -3.91 12.70
C ASP A 13 -5.14 -2.73 12.45
N ALA A 14 -4.63 -1.60 11.94
CA ALA A 14 -5.40 -0.43 11.57
C ALA A 14 -5.81 -0.39 10.09
N LEU A 15 -5.38 -1.36 9.26
CA LEU A 15 -5.76 -1.40 7.85
C LEU A 15 -7.28 -1.53 7.70
N PRO A 16 -7.96 -0.70 6.90
CA PRO A 16 -9.39 -0.86 6.66
C PRO A 16 -9.70 -2.21 5.99
N ASP A 17 -10.93 -2.71 6.15
CA ASP A 17 -11.39 -3.84 5.35
C ASP A 17 -11.67 -3.41 3.91
N GLY A 18 -11.58 -4.35 2.97
CA GLY A 18 -11.83 -4.14 1.55
C GLY A 18 -10.61 -4.36 0.68
N ASP A 19 -10.71 -3.97 -0.59
CA ASP A 19 -9.62 -4.04 -1.55
C ASP A 19 -8.64 -2.90 -1.32
N LEU A 20 -7.42 -3.25 -0.91
CA LEU A 20 -6.39 -2.31 -0.52
C LEU A 20 -5.10 -2.51 -1.31
N VAL A 21 -4.40 -1.41 -1.53
CA VAL A 21 -3.04 -1.41 -2.07
C VAL A 21 -2.12 -0.68 -1.11
N VAL A 22 -1.25 -1.40 -0.41
CA VAL A 22 -0.26 -0.83 0.50
C VAL A 22 1.05 -0.60 -0.25
N VAL A 23 1.56 0.63 -0.22
CA VAL A 23 2.83 1.00 -0.86
C VAL A 23 3.95 1.06 0.17
N ALA A 24 5.04 0.35 -0.08
CA ALA A 24 6.25 0.34 0.75
C ALA A 24 7.50 0.74 -0.06
N ALA A 25 8.55 1.20 0.63
CA ALA A 25 9.78 1.66 -0.01
C ALA A 25 10.55 0.59 -0.82
N THR A 26 10.46 -0.68 -0.42
CA THR A 26 11.19 -1.79 -1.05
C THR A 26 10.33 -3.05 -1.11
N ASN A 27 10.73 -4.00 -1.97
CA ASN A 27 10.07 -5.30 -2.07
C ASN A 27 10.23 -6.13 -0.78
N ASP A 28 11.35 -5.99 -0.06
CA ASP A 28 11.58 -6.70 1.20
C ASP A 28 10.58 -6.25 2.27
N VAL A 29 10.38 -4.94 2.42
CA VAL A 29 9.37 -4.41 3.35
C VAL A 29 7.97 -4.81 2.90
N ALA A 30 7.69 -4.78 1.59
CA ALA A 30 6.41 -5.22 1.06
C ALA A 30 6.11 -6.69 1.38
N ARG A 31 7.09 -7.59 1.19
CA ARG A 31 6.97 -9.02 1.51
C ARG A 31 6.77 -9.23 3.01
N TRP A 32 7.52 -8.50 3.82
CA TRP A 32 7.41 -8.57 5.27
C TRP A 32 6.01 -8.13 5.75
N LEU A 33 5.48 -7.01 5.22
CA LEU A 33 4.12 -6.55 5.50
C LEU A 33 3.06 -7.55 5.02
N ALA A 34 3.20 -8.10 3.81
CA ALA A 34 2.25 -9.08 3.27
C ALA A 34 2.16 -10.35 4.15
N ASN A 35 3.30 -10.84 4.64
CA ASN A 35 3.33 -11.95 5.61
C ASN A 35 2.66 -11.55 6.92
N GLY A 36 3.00 -10.37 7.46
CA GLY A 36 2.38 -9.86 8.69
C GLY A 36 0.85 -9.72 8.58
N ILE A 37 0.34 -9.24 7.45
CA ILE A 37 -1.11 -9.16 7.19
C ILE A 37 -1.74 -10.55 7.17
N ARG A 38 -1.11 -11.50 6.46
CA ARG A 38 -1.59 -12.89 6.41
C ARG A 38 -1.64 -13.55 7.78
N GLU A 39 -0.60 -13.37 8.60
CA GLU A 39 -0.49 -13.97 9.92
C GLU A 39 -1.49 -13.35 10.91
N ARG A 40 -1.72 -12.04 10.83
CA ARG A 40 -2.54 -11.31 11.82
C ARG A 40 -4.00 -11.17 11.45
N ARG A 41 -4.30 -10.93 10.17
CA ARG A 41 -5.66 -10.70 9.64
C ARG A 41 -6.23 -11.91 8.92
N GLY A 42 -5.43 -12.94 8.70
CA GLY A 42 -5.81 -14.17 8.02
C GLY A 42 -5.74 -14.08 6.49
N LEU A 43 -5.98 -15.22 5.85
CA LEU A 43 -5.81 -15.38 4.40
C LEU A 43 -6.79 -14.54 3.58
N SER A 44 -8.02 -14.35 4.06
CA SER A 44 -9.04 -13.58 3.35
C SER A 44 -8.67 -12.11 3.22
N ALA A 45 -8.19 -11.49 4.31
CA ALA A 45 -7.70 -10.11 4.29
C ALA A 45 -6.45 -9.98 3.41
N ALA A 46 -5.52 -10.93 3.50
CA ALA A 46 -4.31 -10.94 2.67
C ALA A 46 -4.59 -11.09 1.17
N ARG A 47 -5.73 -11.67 0.77
CA ARG A 47 -6.14 -11.75 -0.64
C ARG A 47 -6.73 -10.44 -1.17
N ARG A 48 -7.34 -9.63 -0.31
CA ARG A 48 -7.90 -8.32 -0.65
C ARG A 48 -6.89 -7.18 -0.47
N CYS A 49 -5.82 -7.41 0.29
CA CYS A 49 -4.76 -6.43 0.48
C CYS A 49 -3.52 -6.78 -0.34
N GLU A 50 -3.27 -6.02 -1.39
CA GLU A 50 -2.05 -6.12 -2.17
C GLU A 50 -0.96 -5.21 -1.59
N VAL A 51 0.28 -5.69 -1.47
CA VAL A 51 1.40 -4.91 -0.95
C VAL A 51 2.48 -4.77 -2.02
N ILE A 52 2.82 -3.53 -2.38
CA ILE A 52 3.69 -3.22 -3.51
C ILE A 52 4.92 -2.44 -3.03
N GLY A 53 6.11 -2.95 -3.35
CA GLY A 53 7.38 -2.27 -3.15
C GLY A 53 7.70 -1.31 -4.31
N ILE A 54 7.86 -0.02 -4.01
CA ILE A 54 8.19 1.05 -4.95
C ILE A 54 9.45 1.78 -4.49
N ARG A 55 10.57 1.44 -5.13
CA ARG A 55 11.89 2.06 -4.85
C ARG A 55 12.24 3.21 -5.79
N ASN A 56 11.75 3.14 -7.03
CA ASN A 56 12.07 4.09 -8.09
C ASN A 56 10.83 4.40 -8.94
N ARG A 57 10.93 5.42 -9.79
CA ARG A 57 9.81 5.91 -10.60
C ARG A 57 9.24 4.84 -11.53
N SER A 58 10.09 4.04 -12.18
CA SER A 58 9.64 2.93 -13.04
C SER A 58 8.85 1.87 -12.28
N SER A 59 9.15 1.65 -10.99
CA SER A 59 8.38 0.74 -10.14
C SER A 59 6.99 1.27 -9.81
N ALA A 60 6.74 2.58 -9.94
CA ALA A 60 5.42 3.16 -9.72
C ALA A 60 4.40 2.70 -10.77
N ALA A 61 4.85 2.25 -11.95
CA ALA A 61 3.98 1.66 -12.97
C ALA A 61 3.21 0.42 -12.47
N LYS A 62 3.68 -0.24 -11.39
CA LYS A 62 2.95 -1.36 -10.75
C LYS A 62 1.59 -0.97 -10.18
N LEU A 63 1.35 0.33 -9.96
CA LEU A 63 0.08 0.87 -9.50
C LEU A 63 -0.94 1.03 -10.64
N ILE A 64 -0.50 1.01 -11.89
CA ILE A 64 -1.39 1.16 -13.05
C ILE A 64 -2.31 -0.07 -13.13
N GLY A 65 -3.62 0.17 -13.25
CA GLY A 65 -4.64 -0.89 -13.34
C GLY A 65 -4.95 -1.56 -12.00
N ARG A 66 -4.41 -1.06 -10.88
CA ARG A 66 -4.82 -1.50 -9.54
C ARG A 66 -6.11 -0.82 -9.15
N LEU A 67 -6.95 -1.57 -8.44
CA LEU A 67 -8.24 -1.13 -7.94
C LEU A 67 -8.20 -1.14 -6.41
N GLY A 68 -9.06 -0.33 -5.80
CA GLY A 68 -9.17 -0.21 -4.34
C GLY A 68 -8.36 0.94 -3.75
N ARG A 69 -8.36 1.00 -2.42
CA ARG A 69 -7.81 2.13 -1.67
C ARG A 69 -6.30 2.00 -1.50
N VAL A 70 -5.56 3.01 -1.95
CA VAL A 70 -4.10 3.04 -1.80
C VAL A 70 -3.70 3.66 -0.45
N ILE A 71 -2.83 2.99 0.29
CA ILE A 71 -2.31 3.42 1.59
C ILE A 71 -0.78 3.45 1.53
N LEU A 72 -0.18 4.59 1.89
CA LEU A 72 1.27 4.74 1.94
C LEU A 72 1.78 4.31 3.32
N HIS A 73 2.67 3.32 3.36
CA HIS A 73 3.36 2.93 4.59
C HIS A 73 4.46 3.94 4.95
N ASP A 74 4.73 4.12 6.24
CA ASP A 74 5.74 5.06 6.75
C ASP A 74 7.11 4.88 6.08
N SER A 75 7.53 3.63 5.84
CA SER A 75 8.80 3.36 5.17
C SER A 75 8.90 4.05 3.80
N PHE A 76 7.80 4.09 3.03
CA PHE A 76 7.74 4.81 1.77
C PHE A 76 7.75 6.31 2.00
N VAL A 77 6.90 6.84 2.89
CA VAL A 77 6.80 8.29 3.15
C VAL A 77 8.15 8.87 3.62
N SER A 78 8.87 8.13 4.45
CA SER A 78 10.14 8.54 5.06
C SER A 78 11.36 8.40 4.14
N HIS A 79 11.35 7.47 3.18
CA HIS A 79 12.54 7.15 2.36
C HIS A 79 12.35 7.33 0.86
N ALA A 80 11.13 7.55 0.37
CA ALA A 80 10.89 7.77 -1.04
C ALA A 80 11.51 9.09 -1.50
N ARG A 81 12.15 9.07 -2.66
CA ARG A 81 12.61 10.30 -3.31
C ARG A 81 11.40 11.17 -3.69
N PRO A 82 11.51 12.50 -3.63
CA PRO A 82 10.41 13.41 -3.95
C PRO A 82 9.75 13.12 -5.32
N GLU A 83 10.57 12.83 -6.34
CA GLU A 83 10.09 12.49 -7.69
C GLU A 83 9.26 11.19 -7.72
N VAL A 84 9.62 10.20 -6.91
CA VAL A 84 8.91 8.91 -6.82
C VAL A 84 7.61 9.10 -6.07
N ARG A 85 7.65 9.88 -4.98
CA ARG A 85 6.47 10.22 -4.20
C ARG A 85 5.43 10.97 -5.05
N ALA A 86 5.86 11.98 -5.79
CA ALA A 86 4.98 12.74 -6.67
C ALA A 86 4.31 11.85 -7.75
N GLU A 87 5.06 10.91 -8.33
CA GLU A 87 4.49 9.95 -9.30
C GLU A 87 3.48 9.01 -8.65
N VAL A 88 3.79 8.49 -7.46
CA VAL A 88 2.86 7.61 -6.72
C VAL A 88 1.60 8.37 -6.33
N GLU A 89 1.71 9.58 -5.77
CA GLU A 89 0.57 10.43 -5.42
C GLU A 89 -0.29 10.75 -6.65
N ARG A 90 0.33 11.07 -7.80
CA ARG A 90 -0.39 11.28 -9.07
C ARG A 90 -1.18 10.04 -9.51
N LEU A 91 -0.60 8.85 -9.40
CA LEU A 91 -1.27 7.59 -9.76
C LEU A 91 -2.38 7.23 -8.76
N MET A 92 -2.18 7.51 -7.48
CA MET A 92 -3.18 7.29 -6.42
C MET A 92 -4.46 8.10 -6.68
N HIS A 93 -4.32 9.37 -7.09
CA HIS A 93 -5.48 10.19 -7.44
C HIS A 93 -6.29 9.58 -8.60
N GLY A 94 -5.63 8.98 -9.59
CA GLY A 94 -6.32 8.29 -10.69
C GLY A 94 -7.10 7.05 -10.24
N ILE A 95 -6.55 6.28 -9.30
CA ILE A 95 -7.18 5.06 -8.76
C ILE A 95 -8.38 5.43 -7.88
N ASN A 96 -8.22 6.41 -7.00
CA ASN A 96 -9.25 6.80 -6.04
C ASN A 96 -10.46 7.51 -6.69
N VAL A 97 -10.27 8.10 -7.89
CA VAL A 97 -11.36 8.69 -8.69
C VAL A 97 -12.19 7.60 -9.39
N MET A 98 -11.60 6.49 -9.80
CA MET A 98 -12.33 5.38 -10.42
C MET A 98 -13.21 4.61 -9.42
N ASP A 99 -12.81 4.53 -8.15
CA ASP A 99 -13.61 3.94 -7.05
C ASP A 99 -14.90 4.75 -6.79
N GLY A 100 -14.89 6.07 -7.04
CA GLY A 100 -16.05 6.95 -6.86
C GLY A 100 -16.98 7.08 -8.08
N ALA A 101 -16.60 6.56 -9.26
CA ALA A 101 -17.38 6.71 -10.49
C ALA A 101 -18.46 5.63 -10.68
N GLY A 102 -18.65 4.75 -9.69
CA GLY A 102 -19.59 3.62 -9.73
C GLY A 102 -21.00 3.90 -9.20
N ASP A 103 -21.28 5.11 -8.67
CA ASP A 103 -22.61 5.47 -8.14
C ASP A 103 -23.09 6.80 -8.77
N ALA A 104 -23.50 6.72 -10.03
CA ALA A 104 -24.39 7.70 -10.62
C ALA A 104 -25.46 6.90 -11.38
N THR A 105 -26.65 6.87 -10.79
CA THR A 105 -27.89 6.26 -11.26
C THR A 105 -28.27 6.71 -12.67
#